data_AF-A0A8T7HLI5-F1
#
_entry.id   AF-A0A8T7HLI5-F1
#
_cell.length_a   1.000
_cell.length_b   1.000
_cell.length_c   1.000
_cell.angle_alpha   90.00
_cell.angle_beta   90.00
_cell.angle_gamma   90.00
#
_symmetry.space_group_name_H-M   'P 1'
#
loop_
_entity.id
_entity.type
_entity.pdbx_description
1 polymer ?
#
loop_
_entity_poly.entity_id
_entity_poly.type
_entity_poly.pdbx_seq_one_letter_code
_entity_poly.pdbx_strand_id
1 'polypeptide(L)'
;MSLLLKILPHKVAERIWPDPVLEKKYVAAGAEFGDAVSYIYMGECVGFEGMLNTWDVWEREYARRGYRTVSLDAFVELGGYNTPLGDAIGKRREAGEEPIYHAQIYRKQYLGKIEPAVDLEKMMREGGTQAGVYLVPSTEIEKLDNEK
;
A
#
# COMPACT_ATOMS: atom_id res chain seq x y z
N MET A 1 37.87 -10.24 6.04
CA MET A 1 37.57 -11.13 4.90
C MET A 1 36.06 -11.33 4.87
N SER A 2 35.38 -10.86 3.81
CA SER A 2 33.96 -11.14 3.46
C SER A 2 32.85 -10.70 4.43
N LEU A 3 31.70 -10.17 4.01
CA LEU A 3 31.18 -9.90 2.67
C LEU A 3 30.13 -8.79 2.78
N LEU A 4 30.15 -7.92 1.77
CA LEU A 4 29.20 -6.87 1.48
C LEU A 4 27.75 -7.38 1.44
N LEU A 5 26.85 -6.68 2.13
CA LEU A 5 25.58 -6.26 1.56
C LEU A 5 25.06 -5.07 2.37
N LYS A 6 25.65 -3.91 2.09
CA LYS A 6 24.96 -2.64 2.28
C LYS A 6 23.70 -2.72 1.44
N ILE A 7 22.55 -2.87 2.09
CA ILE A 7 21.23 -2.70 1.49
C ILE A 7 21.19 -1.25 1.00
N LEU A 8 21.50 -1.06 -0.28
CA LEU A 8 21.43 0.24 -0.93
C LEU A 8 19.96 0.49 -1.31
N PRO A 9 19.29 1.51 -0.75
CA PRO A 9 18.00 1.96 -1.25
C PRO A 9 18.27 2.88 -2.44
N HIS A 10 18.71 2.33 -3.58
CA HIS A 10 19.19 3.19 -4.66
C HIS A 10 18.87 2.66 -6.06
N LYS A 11 18.08 3.51 -6.73
CA LYS A 11 18.01 3.76 -8.17
C LYS A 11 16.96 2.95 -8.97
N VAL A 12 15.72 3.45 -8.95
CA VAL A 12 14.94 3.61 -10.21
C VAL A 12 15.60 4.71 -11.07
N ALA A 13 16.94 4.79 -11.09
CA ALA A 13 17.64 5.85 -11.77
C ALA A 13 17.48 5.68 -13.27
N GLU A 14 17.02 6.75 -13.90
CA GLU A 14 17.25 7.11 -15.30
C GLU A 14 16.60 6.21 -16.35
N ARG A 15 15.99 5.08 -15.98
CA ARG A 15 15.27 4.25 -16.95
C ARG A 15 13.89 4.85 -17.22
N ILE A 16 13.74 5.46 -18.38
CA ILE A 16 12.45 5.90 -18.91
C ILE A 16 11.65 4.66 -19.31
N TRP A 17 10.76 4.22 -18.44
CA TRP A 17 9.78 3.18 -18.76
C TRP A 17 8.67 3.75 -19.65
N PRO A 18 8.14 3.00 -20.62
CA PRO A 18 6.87 3.35 -21.26
C PRO A 18 5.75 3.42 -20.23
N ASP A 19 4.78 4.32 -20.41
CA ASP A 19 3.67 4.50 -19.46
C ASP A 19 2.90 3.19 -19.15
N PRO A 20 2.61 2.29 -20.12
CA PRO A 20 1.96 1.01 -19.81
C PRO A 20 2.79 0.09 -18.89
N VAL A 21 4.12 0.16 -19.01
CA VAL A 21 5.03 -0.64 -18.17
C VAL A 21 5.09 -0.06 -16.76
N LEU A 22 5.14 1.26 -16.64
CA LEU A 22 5.08 1.95 -15.36
C LEU A 22 3.77 1.62 -14.64
N GLU A 23 2.64 1.76 -15.32
CA GLU A 23 1.32 1.49 -14.76
C GLU A 23 1.22 0.05 -14.25
N LYS A 24 1.64 -0.94 -15.06
CA LYS A 24 1.69 -2.34 -14.65
C LYS A 24 2.54 -2.55 -13.39
N LYS A 25 3.69 -1.88 -13.28
CA LYS A 25 4.57 -1.98 -12.10
C LYS A 25 3.95 -1.34 -10.87
N TYR A 26 3.31 -0.18 -11.02
CA TYR A 26 2.61 0.50 -9.95
C TYR A 26 1.42 -0.31 -9.44
N VAL A 27 0.57 -0.79 -10.35
CA VAL A 27 -0.60 -1.62 -10.00
C VAL A 27 -0.18 -2.91 -9.32
N ALA A 28 0.86 -3.60 -9.82
CA ALA A 28 1.35 -4.83 -9.20
C ALA A 28 1.86 -4.58 -7.77
N ALA A 29 2.65 -3.52 -7.56
CA ALA A 29 3.17 -3.19 -6.23
C ALA A 29 2.06 -2.77 -5.25
N GLY A 30 1.06 -2.02 -5.73
CA GLY A 30 -0.11 -1.64 -4.94
C GLY A 30 -0.96 -2.86 -4.57
N ALA A 31 -1.25 -3.74 -5.54
CA ALA A 31 -2.03 -4.96 -5.31
C ALA A 31 -1.36 -5.92 -4.32
N GLU A 32 -0.04 -6.11 -4.45
CA GLU A 32 0.74 -6.94 -3.52
C GLU A 32 0.65 -6.39 -2.09
N PHE A 33 0.80 -5.07 -1.92
CA PHE A 33 0.66 -4.45 -0.60
C PHE A 33 -0.79 -4.46 -0.09
N GLY A 34 -1.79 -4.22 -0.95
CA GLY A 34 -3.21 -4.26 -0.59
C GLY A 34 -3.68 -5.66 -0.16
N ASP A 35 -3.18 -6.71 -0.82
CA ASP A 35 -3.41 -8.09 -0.40
C ASP A 35 -2.82 -8.33 1.01
N ALA A 36 -1.57 -7.94 1.26
CA ALA A 36 -0.97 -8.04 2.57
C ALA A 36 -1.76 -7.28 3.67
N VAL A 37 -2.27 -6.08 3.35
CA VAL A 37 -3.10 -5.29 4.28
C VAL A 37 -4.47 -5.96 4.54
N SER A 38 -5.01 -6.72 3.60
CA SER A 38 -6.28 -7.44 3.78
C SER A 38 -6.23 -8.42 4.96
N TYR A 39 -5.02 -8.92 5.28
CA TYR A 39 -4.76 -9.85 6.39
C TYR A 39 -4.16 -9.20 7.63
N ILE A 40 -4.11 -7.86 7.71
CA ILE A 40 -3.40 -7.14 8.78
C ILE A 40 -3.91 -7.42 10.20
N TYR A 41 -5.13 -7.94 10.34
CA TYR A 41 -5.69 -8.38 11.62
C TYR A 41 -4.90 -9.53 12.26
N MET A 42 -4.10 -10.26 11.48
CA MET A 42 -3.17 -11.29 11.94
C MET A 42 -1.79 -10.72 12.28
N GLY A 43 -1.61 -9.40 12.15
CA GLY A 43 -0.32 -8.72 12.26
C GLY A 43 0.37 -8.50 10.91
N GLU A 44 1.49 -7.77 10.96
CA GLU A 44 2.33 -7.51 9.79
C GLU A 44 3.09 -8.78 9.37
N CYS A 45 2.96 -9.18 8.11
CA CYS A 45 3.62 -10.38 7.59
C CYS A 45 5.12 -10.17 7.31
N VAL A 46 5.86 -11.25 7.08
CA VAL A 46 7.28 -11.16 6.70
C VAL A 46 7.40 -10.41 5.37
N GLY A 47 8.23 -9.35 5.35
CA GLY A 47 8.44 -8.54 4.14
C GLY A 47 7.45 -7.39 3.97
N PHE A 48 6.56 -7.16 4.93
CA PHE A 48 5.53 -6.10 4.89
C PHE A 48 6.10 -4.71 4.58
N GLU A 49 7.13 -4.27 5.30
CA GLU A 49 7.82 -3.00 5.02
C GLU A 49 8.46 -2.96 3.62
N GLY A 50 8.94 -4.10 3.12
CA GLY A 50 9.51 -4.22 1.77
C GLY A 50 8.47 -4.00 0.68
N MET A 51 7.26 -4.54 0.86
CA MET A 51 6.12 -4.31 -0.03
C MET A 51 5.68 -2.84 0.01
N LEU A 52 5.55 -2.26 1.20
CA LEU A 52 5.24 -0.84 1.38
C LEU A 52 6.28 0.06 0.69
N ASN A 53 7.57 -0.24 0.84
CA ASN A 53 8.65 0.51 0.19
C ASN A 53 8.60 0.37 -1.34
N THR A 54 8.25 -0.81 -1.85
CA THR A 54 8.12 -1.04 -3.30
C THR A 54 6.95 -0.24 -3.86
N TRP A 55 5.81 -0.23 -3.17
CA TRP A 55 4.65 0.59 -3.55
C TRP A 55 4.98 2.08 -3.53
N ASP A 56 5.60 2.59 -2.47
CA ASP A 56 6.05 3.99 -2.32
C ASP A 56 6.94 4.45 -3.49
N VAL A 57 7.88 3.61 -3.92
CA VAL A 57 8.77 3.90 -5.05
C VAL A 57 7.99 4.08 -6.35
N TRP A 58 7.06 3.16 -6.65
CA TRP A 58 6.29 3.25 -7.89
C TRP A 58 5.22 4.33 -7.84
N GLU A 59 4.61 4.57 -6.68
CA GLU A 59 3.68 5.67 -6.45
C GLU A 59 4.33 7.01 -6.77
N ARG A 60 5.55 7.23 -6.26
CA ARG A 60 6.31 8.45 -6.53
C ARG A 60 6.61 8.64 -8.01
N GLU A 61 7.00 7.59 -8.71
CA GLU A 61 7.25 7.68 -10.15
C GLU A 61 5.96 7.91 -10.95
N TYR A 62 4.86 7.26 -10.57
CA TYR A 62 3.54 7.45 -11.18
C TYR A 62 3.05 8.90 -11.00
N ALA A 63 3.15 9.40 -9.76
CA ALA A 63 2.83 10.78 -9.44
C ALA A 63 3.78 11.77 -10.15
N ARG A 64 5.08 11.51 -10.21
CA ARG A 64 6.05 12.39 -10.90
C ARG A 64 5.69 12.60 -12.38
N ARG A 65 5.09 11.60 -13.03
CA ARG A 65 4.64 11.69 -14.42
C ARG A 65 3.31 12.42 -14.61
N GLY A 66 2.65 12.85 -13.54
CA GLY A 66 1.40 13.61 -13.63
C GLY A 66 0.14 12.76 -13.55
N TYR A 67 0.23 11.51 -13.08
CA TYR A 67 -0.95 10.68 -12.85
C TYR A 67 -1.51 10.85 -11.43
N ARG A 68 -2.81 10.69 -11.26
CA ARG A 68 -3.44 10.51 -9.94
C ARG A 68 -3.03 9.16 -9.37
N THR A 69 -2.69 9.14 -8.10
CA THR A 69 -2.38 7.90 -7.37
C THR A 69 -3.67 7.24 -6.91
N VAL A 70 -3.61 5.93 -6.72
CA VAL A 70 -4.73 5.08 -6.29
C VAL A 70 -4.61 4.83 -4.79
N SER A 71 -5.75 4.89 -4.08
CA SER A 71 -5.81 4.62 -2.64
C SER A 71 -5.46 3.17 -2.31
N LEU A 72 -4.99 2.95 -1.09
CA LEU A 72 -4.85 1.62 -0.51
C LEU A 72 -6.14 0.82 -0.60
N ASP A 73 -7.27 1.45 -0.35
CA ASP A 73 -8.62 0.86 -0.33
C ASP A 73 -8.92 0.18 -1.67
N ALA A 74 -8.68 0.88 -2.78
CA ALA A 74 -8.83 0.30 -4.11
C ALA A 74 -7.82 -0.83 -4.39
N PHE A 75 -6.61 -0.77 -3.81
CA PHE A 75 -5.65 -1.86 -3.92
C PHE A 75 -5.95 -3.05 -3.01
N VAL A 76 -6.63 -2.87 -1.88
CA VAL A 76 -7.19 -3.93 -1.04
C VAL A 76 -8.29 -4.65 -1.83
N GLU A 77 -9.20 -3.91 -2.45
CA GLU A 77 -10.23 -4.44 -3.34
C GLU A 77 -9.63 -5.24 -4.50
N LEU A 78 -8.55 -4.74 -5.12
CA LEU A 78 -7.85 -5.47 -6.17
C LEU A 78 -7.09 -6.70 -5.66
N GLY A 79 -6.26 -6.54 -4.64
CA GLY A 79 -5.34 -7.56 -4.14
C GLY A 79 -6.06 -8.69 -3.40
N GLY A 80 -6.95 -8.33 -2.48
CA GLY A 80 -7.68 -9.28 -1.64
C GLY A 80 -8.95 -9.84 -2.27
N TYR A 81 -9.60 -9.07 -3.16
CA TYR A 81 -10.92 -9.43 -3.71
C TYR A 81 -10.97 -9.52 -5.25
N ASN A 82 -9.85 -9.26 -5.93
CA ASN A 82 -9.75 -9.28 -7.40
C ASN A 82 -10.75 -8.32 -8.09
N THR A 83 -11.15 -7.25 -7.41
CA THR A 83 -12.01 -6.20 -7.94
C THR A 83 -11.18 -5.28 -8.85
N PRO A 84 -11.57 -5.07 -10.12
CA PRO A 84 -10.82 -4.20 -11.02
C PRO A 84 -10.79 -2.75 -10.53
N LEU A 85 -9.65 -2.06 -10.71
CA LEU A 85 -9.49 -0.63 -10.37
C LEU A 85 -10.36 0.32 -11.21
N GLY A 86 -10.97 -0.17 -12.29
CA GLY A 86 -11.79 0.63 -13.20
C GLY A 86 -11.07 1.89 -13.67
N ASP A 87 -11.73 3.03 -13.52
CA ASP A 87 -11.19 4.32 -13.92
C ASP A 87 -10.20 4.92 -12.90
N ALA A 88 -9.84 4.24 -11.81
CA ALA A 88 -8.90 4.80 -10.84
C ALA A 88 -7.46 4.90 -11.38
N ILE A 89 -7.11 4.03 -12.33
CA ILE A 89 -5.79 3.98 -12.96
C ILE A 89 -5.76 4.75 -14.29
N GLY A 90 -4.60 5.30 -14.65
CA GLY A 90 -4.38 6.01 -15.92
C GLY A 90 -4.85 7.47 -15.93
N LYS A 91 -5.56 7.93 -14.89
CA LYS A 91 -6.04 9.31 -14.77
C LYS A 91 -4.90 10.30 -14.58
N ARG A 92 -4.91 11.38 -15.37
CA ARG A 92 -3.99 12.52 -15.19
C ARG A 92 -4.50 13.42 -14.07
N ARG A 93 -3.58 14.05 -13.36
CA ARG A 93 -3.87 15.16 -12.44
C ARG A 93 -4.30 16.40 -13.22
N GLU A 94 -5.18 17.18 -12.62
CA GLU A 94 -5.57 18.50 -13.09
C GLU A 94 -4.46 19.53 -12.82
N ALA A 95 -4.51 20.67 -13.50
CA ALA A 95 -3.53 21.73 -13.29
C ALA A 95 -3.65 22.30 -11.86
N GLY A 96 -2.55 22.30 -11.11
CA GLY A 96 -2.53 22.73 -9.71
C GLY A 96 -3.03 21.68 -8.71
N GLU A 97 -3.37 20.47 -9.16
CA GLU A 97 -3.68 19.35 -8.26
C GLU A 97 -2.38 18.78 -7.67
N GLU A 98 -2.28 18.84 -6.34
CA GLU A 98 -1.15 18.28 -5.59
C GLU A 98 -1.20 16.74 -5.60
N PRO A 99 -0.05 16.06 -5.72
CA PRO A 99 0.00 14.61 -5.65
C PRO A 99 -0.31 14.12 -4.23
N ILE A 100 -1.14 13.08 -4.13
CA ILE A 100 -1.36 12.33 -2.90
C ILE A 100 -0.37 11.17 -2.85
N TYR A 101 0.19 10.88 -1.69
CA TYR A 101 1.12 9.76 -1.49
C TYR A 101 0.57 8.81 -0.44
N HIS A 102 -0.26 7.86 -0.86
CA HIS A 102 -0.96 6.93 0.01
C HIS A 102 0.00 6.01 0.77
N ALA A 103 1.13 5.63 0.17
CA ALA A 103 2.15 4.86 0.88
C ALA A 103 2.73 5.63 2.09
N GLN A 104 2.87 6.95 1.97
CA GLN A 104 3.32 7.79 3.10
C GLN A 104 2.23 7.98 4.15
N ILE A 105 0.98 8.14 3.72
CA ILE A 105 -0.17 8.19 4.63
C ILE A 105 -0.18 6.90 5.46
N TYR A 106 -0.06 5.74 4.82
CA TYR A 106 -0.03 4.47 5.51
C TYR A 106 1.14 4.37 6.50
N ARG A 107 2.36 4.66 6.03
CA ARG A 107 3.56 4.63 6.89
C ARG A 107 3.42 5.51 8.12
N LYS A 108 2.84 6.71 7.96
CA LYS A 108 2.66 7.66 9.06
C LYS A 108 1.56 7.23 10.03
N GLN A 109 0.47 6.66 9.52
CA GLN A 109 -0.73 6.43 10.33
C GLN A 109 -0.80 5.02 10.93
N TYR A 110 -0.27 4.01 10.24
CA TYR A 110 -0.59 2.61 10.53
C TYR A 110 0.62 1.69 10.75
N LEU A 111 1.75 1.93 10.08
CA LEU A 111 2.91 1.03 10.18
C LEU A 111 3.39 0.90 11.64
N GLY A 112 3.43 -0.34 12.14
CA GLY A 112 3.81 -0.70 13.50
C GLY A 112 2.82 -0.25 14.58
N LYS A 113 1.61 0.19 14.21
CA LYS A 113 0.61 0.76 15.13
C LYS A 113 -0.69 -0.04 15.20
N ILE A 114 -0.86 -1.03 14.32
CA ILE A 114 -2.04 -1.88 14.31
C ILE A 114 -1.76 -3.07 15.22
N GLU A 115 -2.55 -3.19 16.29
CA GLU A 115 -2.51 -4.36 17.14
C GLU A 115 -3.27 -5.52 16.44
N PRO A 116 -2.72 -6.75 16.44
CA PRO A 116 -3.42 -7.91 15.90
C PRO A 116 -4.75 -8.11 16.64
N ALA A 117 -5.82 -8.32 15.89
CA ALA A 117 -7.14 -8.64 16.48
C ALA A 117 -7.21 -10.08 17.00
N VAL A 118 -6.27 -10.94 16.57
CA VAL A 118 -6.19 -12.35 16.94
C VAL A 118 -4.86 -12.63 17.62
N ASP A 119 -4.91 -13.19 18.83
CA ASP A 119 -3.74 -13.68 19.56
C ASP A 119 -3.61 -15.19 19.32
N LEU A 120 -2.81 -15.54 18.31
CA LEU A 120 -2.59 -16.93 17.91
C LEU A 120 -1.94 -17.76 19.03
N GLU A 121 -1.04 -17.18 19.83
CA GLU A 121 -0.40 -17.91 20.94
C GLU A 121 -1.41 -18.28 22.02
N LYS A 122 -2.32 -17.34 22.35
CA LYS A 122 -3.41 -17.59 23.27
C LYS A 122 -4.35 -18.67 22.75
N MET A 123 -4.74 -18.61 21.46
CA MET A 123 -5.58 -19.65 20.85
C MET A 123 -4.94 -21.04 20.92
N MET A 124 -3.64 -21.15 20.61
CA MET A 124 -2.91 -22.42 20.67
C MET A 124 -2.82 -23.00 22.09
N ARG A 125 -2.70 -22.13 23.11
CA ARG A 125 -2.60 -22.53 24.52
C ARG A 125 -3.94 -22.90 25.14
N GLU A 126 -5.00 -22.16 24.83
CA GLU A 126 -6.31 -22.29 25.49
C GLU A 126 -7.29 -23.18 24.71
N GLY A 127 -7.00 -23.52 23.44
CA GLY A 127 -7.84 -24.40 22.63
C GLY A 127 -9.19 -23.80 22.23
N GLY A 128 -9.31 -22.46 22.25
CA GLY A 128 -10.55 -21.73 21.97
C GLY A 128 -10.53 -20.99 20.63
N THR A 129 -11.71 -20.67 20.12
CA THR A 129 -11.86 -19.75 19.00
C THR A 129 -11.80 -18.30 19.48
N GLN A 130 -11.14 -17.43 18.72
CA GLN A 130 -11.27 -15.99 18.88
C GLN A 130 -12.04 -15.41 17.70
N ALA A 131 -12.92 -14.48 18.00
CA ALA A 131 -13.57 -13.62 17.02
C ALA A 131 -13.24 -12.18 17.41
N GLY A 132 -12.84 -11.39 16.43
CA GLY A 132 -12.58 -9.97 16.58
C GLY A 132 -13.15 -9.22 15.38
N VAL A 133 -13.47 -7.95 15.61
CA VAL A 133 -13.74 -7.02 14.52
C VAL A 133 -12.46 -6.21 14.34
N TYR A 134 -12.00 -6.09 13.10
CA TYR A 134 -10.90 -5.20 12.76
C TYR A 134 -11.36 -4.25 11.66
N LEU A 135 -10.77 -3.07 11.64
CA LEU A 135 -10.95 -2.11 10.58
C LEU A 135 -9.74 -2.17 9.66
N VAL A 136 -9.97 -2.39 8.37
CA VAL A 136 -8.91 -2.31 7.36
C VAL A 136 -8.43 -0.85 7.29
N PRO A 137 -7.12 -0.60 7.35
CA PRO A 137 -6.58 0.74 7.18
C PRO A 137 -7.00 1.36 5.86
N SER A 138 -7.39 2.63 5.91
CA SER A 138 -7.79 3.40 4.73
C SER A 138 -6.79 4.51 4.47
N THR A 139 -6.59 4.83 3.20
CA THR A 139 -5.83 6.02 2.78
C THR A 139 -6.65 6.92 1.87
N GLU A 140 -7.95 6.65 1.75
CA GLU A 140 -8.87 7.56 1.10
C GLU A 140 -8.91 8.87 1.88
N ILE A 141 -8.65 9.95 1.16
CA ILE A 141 -8.87 11.29 1.69
C ILE A 141 -10.32 11.60 1.34
N GLU A 142 -11.24 11.30 2.25
CA GLU A 142 -12.55 11.92 2.18
C GLU A 142 -12.32 13.43 2.04
N LYS A 143 -12.93 14.05 1.03
CA LYS A 143 -12.97 15.51 0.98
C LYS A 143 -13.60 15.94 2.29
N LEU A 144 -12.81 16.52 3.20
CA LEU A 144 -13.28 17.34 4.31
C LEU A 144 -13.93 18.61 3.71
N ASP A 145 -15.01 18.41 2.95
CA ASP A 145 -15.92 19.41 2.41
C ASP A 145 -17.31 18.96 2.86
N ASN A 146 -17.56 19.00 4.17
CA ASN A 146 -18.88 19.09 4.76
C ASN A 146 -18.72 19.50 6.23
N GLU A 147 -18.31 20.74 6.44
CA GLU A 147 -18.98 21.64 7.39
C GLU A 147 -18.46 23.06 7.16
N LYS A 148 -19.34 23.88 6.59
CA LYS A 148 -19.25 25.34 6.54
C LYS A 148 -19.51 25.92 7.92
#